data_AF-A0A968AEJ2-F1
#
_entry.id   AF-A0A968AEJ2-F1
#
_cell.length_a   1.000
_cell.length_b   1.000
_cell.length_c   1.000
_cell.angle_alpha   90.00
_cell.angle_beta   90.00
_cell.angle_gamma   90.00
#
_symmetry.space_group_name_H-M   'P 1'
#
loop_
_entity.id
_entity.type
_entity.pdbx_description
1 polymer ?
#
loop_
_entity_poly.entity_id
_entity_poly.type
_entity_poly.pdbx_seq_one_letter_code
_entity_poly.pdbx_strand_id
1 'polypeptide(L)'
;MLVIFNISLLIRTNQLAAGQETLVQQNQSYQTAFALLTYPNSQVALIDDGTVYGTLVYDPDGRVAVLNMWGLGELSGEQDYQIWLIEPDENRFSGGVFNGSDDVAYVSVVIESPITFDAFAGIGITIEPEGGSPGPTGPRIVGIDL
;
A
#
# COMPACT_ATOMS: atom_id res chain seq x y z
N MET A 1 8.92 13.48 41.33
CA MET A 1 8.51 14.46 40.29
C MET A 1 9.43 14.47 39.07
N LEU A 2 10.77 14.56 39.22
CA LEU A 2 11.72 14.58 38.09
C LEU A 2 11.65 13.35 37.16
N VAL A 3 11.49 12.14 37.71
CA VAL A 3 11.43 10.89 36.92
C VAL A 3 10.17 10.83 36.04
N ILE A 4 9.01 11.22 36.58
CA ILE A 4 7.73 11.24 35.84
C ILE A 4 7.80 12.24 34.68
N PHE A 5 8.40 13.40 34.90
CA PHE A 5 8.57 14.41 33.86
C PHE A 5 9.47 13.89 32.71
N ASN A 6 10.59 13.24 33.03
CA ASN A 6 11.49 12.65 32.04
C ASN A 6 10.81 11.55 31.20
N ILE A 7 10.04 10.65 31.86
CA ILE A 7 9.26 9.61 31.17
C ILE A 7 8.23 10.23 30.22
N SER A 8 7.49 11.24 30.67
CA SER A 8 6.49 11.91 29.82
C SER A 8 7.10 12.61 28.61
N LEU A 9 8.33 13.11 28.76
CA LEU A 9 9.06 13.79 27.70
C LEU A 9 9.55 12.79 26.65
N LEU A 10 10.05 11.63 27.10
CA LEU A 10 10.44 10.52 26.23
C LEU A 10 9.26 9.96 25.41
N ILE A 11 8.09 9.82 26.04
CA ILE A 11 6.88 9.37 25.35
C ILE A 11 6.50 10.37 24.25
N ARG A 12 6.51 11.67 24.56
CA ARG A 12 6.19 12.72 23.58
C ARG A 12 7.19 12.76 22.42
N THR A 13 8.49 12.59 22.67
CA THR A 13 9.50 12.57 21.60
C THR A 13 9.31 11.38 20.68
N ASN A 14 8.98 10.21 21.22
CA ASN A 14 8.73 9.02 20.41
C ASN A 14 7.45 9.18 19.58
N GLN A 15 6.39 9.75 20.16
CA GLN A 15 5.16 10.07 19.44
C GLN A 15 5.40 11.08 18.30
N LEU A 16 6.19 12.12 18.56
CA LEU A 16 6.57 13.11 17.54
C LEU A 16 7.39 12.48 16.41
N ALA A 17 8.32 11.58 16.73
CA ALA A 17 9.13 10.88 15.74
C ALA A 17 8.26 9.96 14.85
N ALA A 18 7.38 9.16 15.44
CA ALA A 18 6.46 8.29 14.71
C ALA A 18 5.50 9.08 13.80
N GLY A 19 5.00 10.24 14.28
CA GLY A 19 4.17 11.13 13.49
C GLY A 19 4.93 11.77 12.31
N GLN A 20 6.20 12.14 12.50
CA GLN A 20 7.03 12.66 11.41
C GLN A 20 7.31 11.60 10.35
N GLU A 21 7.62 10.37 10.75
CA GLU A 21 7.85 9.27 9.81
C GLU A 21 6.62 9.00 8.95
N THR A 22 5.43 8.98 9.56
CA THR A 22 4.15 8.85 8.87
C THR A 22 3.95 9.96 7.84
N LEU A 23 4.21 11.22 8.21
CA LEU A 23 4.09 12.36 7.29
C LEU A 23 5.07 12.29 6.12
N VAL A 24 6.30 11.82 6.36
CA VAL A 24 7.31 11.64 5.30
C VAL A 24 6.86 10.56 4.31
N GLN A 25 6.37 9.42 4.80
CA GLN A 25 5.84 8.34 3.97
C GLN A 25 4.64 8.80 3.13
N GLN A 26 3.71 9.53 3.73
CA GLN A 26 2.57 10.12 3.02
C GLN A 26 3.01 11.13 1.96
N ASN A 27 3.92 12.03 2.31
CA ASN A 27 4.42 13.04 1.37
C ASN A 27 5.15 12.39 0.18
N GLN A 28 5.96 11.37 0.45
CA GLN A 28 6.65 10.60 -0.58
C GLN A 28 5.67 9.92 -1.53
N SER A 29 4.62 9.29 -0.99
CA SER A 29 3.58 8.64 -1.82
C SER A 29 2.87 9.65 -2.74
N TYR A 30 2.55 10.85 -2.25
CA TYR A 30 1.97 11.91 -3.07
C TYR A 30 2.94 12.43 -4.14
N GLN A 31 4.22 12.62 -3.80
CA GLN A 31 5.23 13.04 -4.78
C GLN A 31 5.38 12.01 -5.90
N THR A 32 5.41 10.72 -5.58
CA THR A 32 5.48 9.64 -6.56
C THR A 32 4.24 9.62 -7.45
N ALA A 33 3.04 9.76 -6.87
CA ALA A 33 1.80 9.81 -7.65
C ALA A 33 1.81 10.97 -8.65
N PHE A 34 2.20 12.17 -8.22
CA PHE A 34 2.31 13.31 -9.12
C PHE A 34 3.39 13.11 -10.19
N ALA A 35 4.52 12.51 -9.85
CA ALA A 35 5.55 12.19 -10.82
C ALA A 35 5.02 11.22 -11.90
N LEU A 36 4.31 10.16 -11.52
CA LEU A 36 3.70 9.23 -12.47
C LEU A 36 2.72 9.91 -13.41
N LEU A 37 1.93 10.88 -12.95
CA LEU A 37 1.02 11.65 -13.83
C LEU A 37 1.75 12.48 -14.90
N THR A 38 3.06 12.74 -14.72
CA THR A 38 3.87 13.41 -15.74
C THR A 38 4.46 12.45 -16.76
N TYR A 39 4.35 11.13 -16.53
CA TYR A 39 4.89 10.13 -17.43
C TYR A 39 3.99 10.01 -18.66
N PRO A 40 4.58 9.88 -19.87
CA PRO A 40 3.84 9.95 -21.12
C PRO A 40 2.83 8.81 -21.28
N ASN A 41 3.10 7.65 -20.70
CA ASN A 41 2.31 6.44 -20.85
C ASN A 41 1.60 6.05 -19.54
N SER A 42 1.44 7.00 -18.61
CA SER A 42 0.75 6.72 -17.36
C SER A 42 -0.69 6.27 -17.58
N GLN A 43 -1.05 5.20 -16.88
CA GLN A 43 -2.37 4.59 -16.90
C GLN A 43 -3.00 4.64 -15.52
N VAL A 44 -4.32 4.62 -15.51
CA VAL A 44 -5.14 4.65 -14.31
C VAL A 44 -6.10 3.47 -14.36
N ALA A 45 -5.95 2.53 -13.42
CA ALA A 45 -6.89 1.44 -13.22
C ALA A 45 -7.79 1.75 -12.01
N LEU A 46 -9.10 1.60 -12.18
CA LEU A 46 -10.07 1.83 -11.12
C LEU A 46 -10.35 0.52 -10.37
N ILE A 47 -10.46 0.63 -9.06
CA ILE A 47 -10.91 -0.44 -8.18
C ILE A 47 -12.31 -0.07 -7.70
N ASP A 48 -13.28 -0.94 -7.96
CA ASP A 48 -14.63 -0.84 -7.41
C ASP A 48 -15.21 -2.25 -7.21
N ASP A 49 -15.17 -2.70 -5.96
CA ASP A 49 -15.78 -3.97 -5.52
C ASP A 49 -17.02 -3.71 -4.63
N GLY A 50 -17.63 -2.53 -4.75
CA GLY A 50 -18.81 -2.10 -4.01
C GLY A 50 -18.59 -1.70 -2.54
N THR A 51 -17.65 -2.36 -1.84
CA THR A 51 -17.26 -1.98 -0.46
C THR A 51 -15.87 -1.33 -0.44
N VAL A 52 -14.95 -1.89 -1.22
CA VAL A 52 -13.59 -1.37 -1.39
C VAL A 52 -13.51 -0.68 -2.74
N TYR A 53 -12.97 0.54 -2.75
CA TYR A 53 -12.79 1.32 -3.96
C TYR A 53 -11.42 1.98 -3.96
N GLY A 54 -10.91 2.32 -5.13
CA GLY A 54 -9.54 2.78 -5.25
C GLY A 54 -9.11 3.14 -6.66
N THR A 55 -7.85 3.53 -6.75
CA THR A 55 -7.20 3.93 -7.99
C THR A 55 -5.75 3.50 -7.95
N LEU A 56 -5.34 2.74 -8.96
CA LEU A 56 -3.94 2.45 -9.24
C LEU A 56 -3.48 3.40 -10.35
N VAL A 57 -2.38 4.12 -10.10
CA VAL A 57 -1.69 4.91 -11.11
C VAL A 57 -0.34 4.26 -11.37
N TYR A 58 -0.04 3.91 -12.61
CA TYR A 58 1.20 3.23 -13.00
C TYR A 58 1.64 3.68 -14.39
N ASP A 59 2.90 3.41 -14.74
CA ASP A 59 3.36 3.46 -16.12
C ASP A 59 3.71 2.02 -16.54
N PRO A 60 3.15 1.48 -17.65
CA PRO A 60 3.48 0.14 -18.15
C PRO A 60 4.97 -0.07 -18.39
N ASP A 61 5.68 0.95 -18.88
CA ASP A 61 7.13 0.90 -19.12
C ASP A 61 7.93 1.17 -17.83
N GLY A 62 7.24 1.54 -16.75
CA GLY A 62 7.79 1.84 -15.45
C GLY A 62 7.77 0.65 -14.49
N ARG A 63 8.41 0.83 -13.33
CA ARG A 63 8.46 -0.17 -12.24
C ARG A 63 7.86 0.34 -10.93
N VAL A 64 7.22 1.51 -10.98
CA VAL A 64 6.63 2.15 -9.82
C VAL A 64 5.16 2.41 -10.11
N ALA A 65 4.32 2.08 -9.15
CA ALA A 65 2.92 2.44 -9.15
C ALA A 65 2.53 3.05 -7.80
N VAL A 66 1.43 3.80 -7.78
CA VAL A 66 0.81 4.25 -6.54
C VAL A 66 -0.62 3.73 -6.50
N LEU A 67 -0.92 3.02 -5.43
CA LEU A 67 -2.24 2.49 -5.12
C LEU A 67 -2.89 3.36 -4.05
N ASN A 68 -4.03 3.93 -4.37
CA ASN A 68 -4.88 4.67 -3.43
C ASN A 68 -6.16 3.87 -3.21
N MET A 69 -6.53 3.62 -1.97
CA MET A 69 -7.67 2.76 -1.63
C MET A 69 -8.47 3.29 -0.48
N TRP A 70 -9.75 2.95 -0.46
CA TRP A 70 -10.69 3.26 0.59
C TRP A 70 -11.62 2.08 0.90
N GLY A 71 -12.28 2.15 2.05
CA GLY A 71 -13.26 1.13 2.45
C GLY A 71 -12.63 -0.18 2.91
N LEU A 72 -11.32 -0.19 3.16
CA LEU A 72 -10.65 -1.32 3.79
C LEU A 72 -11.14 -1.46 5.24
N GLY A 73 -11.47 -2.69 5.61
CA GLY A 73 -11.83 -3.01 6.99
C GLY A 73 -10.62 -2.96 7.91
N GLU A 74 -10.87 -2.70 9.19
CA GLU A 74 -9.90 -2.90 10.26
C GLU A 74 -9.55 -4.39 10.35
N LEU A 75 -8.26 -4.68 10.39
CA LEU A 75 -7.75 -6.04 10.57
C LEU A 75 -7.40 -6.27 12.04
N SER A 76 -7.39 -7.53 12.48
CA SER A 76 -6.77 -7.82 13.77
C SER A 76 -5.28 -7.51 13.70
N GLY A 77 -4.65 -7.16 14.83
CA GLY A 77 -3.21 -6.85 14.88
C GLY A 77 -2.28 -8.02 14.51
N GLU A 78 -2.81 -9.18 14.10
CA GLU A 78 -2.07 -10.34 13.62
C GLU A 78 -2.19 -10.51 12.09
N GLN A 79 -2.78 -9.52 11.40
CA GLN A 79 -3.08 -9.56 9.98
C GLN A 79 -2.69 -8.26 9.28
N ASP A 80 -2.22 -8.39 8.04
CA ASP A 80 -1.89 -7.30 7.13
C ASP A 80 -2.57 -7.49 5.78
N TYR A 81 -2.67 -6.41 5.00
CA TYR A 81 -2.97 -6.51 3.59
C TYR A 81 -1.69 -6.68 2.79
N GLN A 82 -1.70 -7.57 1.79
CA GLN A 82 -0.58 -7.75 0.88
C GLN A 82 -1.02 -7.59 -0.58
N ILE A 83 -0.22 -6.83 -1.32
CA ILE A 83 -0.41 -6.58 -2.75
C ILE A 83 0.36 -7.65 -3.53
N TRP A 84 -0.26 -8.17 -4.57
CA TRP A 84 0.30 -9.14 -5.48
C TRP A 84 0.29 -8.61 -6.90
N LEU A 85 1.46 -8.52 -7.52
CA LEU A 85 1.61 -8.32 -8.96
C LEU A 85 1.55 -9.68 -9.64
N ILE A 86 0.63 -9.85 -10.60
CA ILE A 86 0.28 -11.15 -11.17
C ILE A 86 0.71 -11.19 -12.63
N GLU A 87 1.62 -12.09 -12.97
CA GLU A 87 2.02 -12.35 -14.37
C GLU A 87 0.94 -13.17 -15.11
N PRO A 88 0.91 -13.13 -16.46
CA PRO A 88 0.00 -13.94 -17.26
C PRO A 88 0.09 -15.46 -17.03
N ASP A 89 1.21 -15.96 -16.52
CA ASP A 89 1.44 -17.37 -16.18
C ASP A 89 1.10 -17.71 -14.72
N GLU A 90 0.41 -16.80 -14.03
CA GLU A 90 -0.01 -16.87 -12.63
C GLU A 90 1.11 -16.78 -11.58
N ASN A 91 2.36 -16.48 -11.99
CA ASN A 91 3.40 -16.11 -11.04
C ASN A 91 3.02 -14.83 -10.30
N ARG A 92 3.43 -14.74 -9.04
CA ARG A 92 3.08 -13.63 -8.16
C ARG A 92 4.30 -13.03 -7.51
N PHE A 93 4.38 -11.72 -7.52
CA PHE A 93 5.38 -10.95 -6.80
C PHE A 93 4.69 -10.11 -5.74
N SER A 94 5.32 -9.99 -4.57
CA SER A 94 4.84 -9.06 -3.55
C SER A 94 5.04 -7.63 -4.06
N GLY A 95 3.94 -6.87 -4.13
CA GLY A 95 3.95 -5.43 -4.43
C GLY A 95 4.03 -4.57 -3.17
N GLY A 96 4.05 -5.18 -1.99
CA GLY A 96 4.11 -4.50 -0.70
C GLY A 96 3.12 -5.07 0.31
N VAL A 97 3.41 -4.80 1.58
CA VAL A 97 2.56 -5.16 2.73
C VAL A 97 2.21 -3.85 3.44
N PHE A 98 0.94 -3.71 3.82
CA PHE A 98 0.47 -2.53 4.53
C PHE A 98 -0.67 -2.88 5.48
N ASN A 99 -0.82 -2.08 6.53
CA ASN A 99 -1.90 -2.22 7.47
C ASN A 99 -3.04 -1.24 7.13
N GLY A 100 -4.30 -1.65 7.31
CA GLY A 100 -5.43 -0.74 7.19
C GLY A 100 -5.46 0.18 8.41
N SER A 101 -5.35 1.50 8.24
CA SER A 101 -5.35 2.42 9.37
C SER A 101 -6.73 2.53 10.03
N ASP A 102 -6.75 2.52 11.38
CA ASP A 102 -7.95 2.61 12.24
C ASP A 102 -8.82 3.86 12.04
N ASP A 103 -8.27 4.97 11.53
CA ASP A 103 -8.93 6.29 11.68
C ASP A 103 -9.23 7.00 10.34
N VAL A 104 -8.58 6.57 9.27
CA VAL A 104 -8.87 7.05 7.92
C VAL A 104 -9.02 5.82 7.05
N ALA A 105 -10.24 5.60 6.55
CA ALA A 105 -10.56 4.59 5.55
C ALA A 105 -9.90 4.92 4.19
N TYR A 106 -8.62 5.30 4.20
CA TYR A 106 -7.79 5.70 3.08
C TYR A 106 -6.36 5.18 3.29
N VAL A 107 -5.84 4.48 2.28
CA VAL A 107 -4.46 4.03 2.22
C VAL A 107 -3.85 4.48 0.90
N SER A 108 -2.61 4.96 0.95
CA SER A 108 -1.79 5.27 -0.23
C SER A 108 -0.47 4.52 -0.12
N VAL A 109 -0.20 3.61 -1.07
CA VAL A 109 0.97 2.74 -1.06
C VAL A 109 1.73 2.90 -2.36
N VAL A 110 3.03 3.14 -2.25
CA VAL A 110 3.96 3.04 -3.38
C VAL A 110 4.30 1.56 -3.58
N ILE A 111 4.05 1.06 -4.78
CA ILE A 111 4.39 -0.30 -5.20
C ILE A 111 5.67 -0.22 -6.02
N GLU A 112 6.69 -0.97 -5.61
CA GLU A 112 7.91 -1.17 -6.37
C GLU A 112 7.92 -2.57 -6.97
N SER A 113 7.99 -2.63 -8.30
CA SER A 113 8.01 -3.87 -9.03
C SER A 113 9.44 -4.31 -9.40
N PRO A 114 9.75 -5.62 -9.38
CA PRO A 114 11.04 -6.12 -9.87
C PRO A 114 11.22 -5.93 -11.38
N ILE A 115 10.12 -5.90 -12.15
CA ILE A 115 10.07 -5.76 -13.61
C ILE A 115 9.08 -4.66 -14.03
N THR A 116 8.98 -4.36 -15.32
CA THR A 116 8.06 -3.34 -15.83
C THR A 116 6.60 -3.79 -15.72
N PHE A 117 5.68 -2.83 -15.58
CA PHE A 117 4.27 -3.14 -15.32
C PHE A 117 3.55 -3.78 -16.51
N ASP A 118 4.03 -3.58 -17.73
CA ASP A 118 3.56 -4.25 -18.95
C ASP A 118 3.70 -5.79 -18.93
N ALA A 119 4.53 -6.32 -18.03
CA ALA A 119 4.71 -7.75 -17.85
C ALA A 119 3.62 -8.40 -16.97
N PHE A 120 2.81 -7.61 -16.25
CA PHE A 120 1.77 -8.14 -15.38
C PHE A 120 0.40 -8.10 -16.06
N ALA A 121 -0.40 -9.15 -15.83
CA ALA A 121 -1.79 -9.23 -16.26
C ALA A 121 -2.75 -8.56 -15.28
N GLY A 122 -2.34 -8.37 -14.02
CA GLY A 122 -3.23 -7.85 -12.99
C GLY A 122 -2.57 -7.61 -11.64
N ILE A 123 -3.38 -7.07 -10.73
CA ILE A 123 -3.05 -6.92 -9.31
C ILE A 123 -4.11 -7.61 -8.46
N GLY A 124 -3.66 -8.25 -7.38
CA GLY A 124 -4.53 -8.79 -6.34
C GLY A 124 -4.18 -8.23 -4.98
N ILE A 125 -5.16 -8.17 -4.08
CA ILE A 125 -4.91 -7.85 -2.67
C ILE A 125 -5.56 -8.92 -1.81
N THR A 126 -4.79 -9.46 -0.87
CA THR A 126 -5.24 -10.47 0.08
C THR A 126 -5.03 -10.00 1.52
N ILE A 127 -5.78 -10.61 2.44
CA ILE A 127 -5.49 -10.52 3.87
C ILE A 127 -4.49 -11.63 4.20
N GLU A 128 -3.35 -11.28 4.77
CA GLU A 128 -2.25 -12.19 5.10
C GLU A 128 -1.90 -12.08 6.59
N PRO A 129 -1.11 -13.02 7.15
CA PRO A 129 -0.51 -12.84 8.48
C PRO A 129 0.34 -11.57 8.55
N GLU A 130 0.57 -11.08 9.77
CA GLU A 130 1.50 -9.95 10.04
C GLU A 130 2.85 -10.15 9.32
N GLY A 131 3.27 -9.14 8.57
CA GLY A 131 4.49 -9.16 7.75
C GLY A 131 4.31 -9.76 6.35
N GLY A 132 3.12 -10.26 6.02
CA GLY A 132 2.79 -10.88 4.74
C GLY A 132 3.29 -12.32 4.63
N SER A 133 3.14 -12.88 3.42
CA SER A 133 3.45 -14.26 3.09
C SER A 133 4.37 -14.35 1.86
N PRO A 134 5.09 -15.48 1.65
CA PRO A 134 5.83 -15.72 0.40
C PRO A 134 4.94 -15.89 -0.84
N GLY A 135 3.66 -16.18 -0.64
CA GLY A 135 2.62 -16.28 -1.65
C GLY A 135 1.25 -16.05 -0.99
N PRO A 136 0.17 -15.86 -1.76
CA PRO A 136 -1.14 -15.58 -1.19
C PRO A 136 -1.64 -16.78 -0.38
N THR A 137 -1.97 -16.56 0.90
CA THR A 137 -2.51 -17.60 1.80
C THR A 137 -3.92 -17.32 2.28
N GLY A 138 -4.33 -16.05 2.32
CA GLY A 138 -5.63 -15.66 2.82
C GLY A 138 -6.63 -15.22 1.74
N PRO A 139 -7.80 -14.72 2.16
CA PRO A 139 -8.87 -14.35 1.25
C PRO A 139 -8.46 -13.16 0.39
N ARG A 140 -8.78 -13.24 -0.91
CA ARG A 140 -8.68 -12.12 -1.85
C ARG A 140 -9.81 -11.13 -1.60
N ILE A 141 -9.47 -9.86 -1.43
CA ILE A 141 -10.43 -8.76 -1.27
C ILE A 141 -10.54 -7.87 -2.51
N VAL A 142 -9.49 -7.81 -3.34
CA VAL A 142 -9.49 -6.98 -4.56
C VAL A 142 -8.80 -7.72 -5.70
N GLY A 143 -9.32 -7.49 -6.90
CA GLY A 143 -8.73 -7.94 -8.14
C GLY A 143 -8.92 -6.93 -9.26
N ILE A 144 -7.83 -6.56 -9.92
CA ILE A 144 -7.87 -5.73 -11.13
C ILE A 144 -7.00 -6.32 -12.21
N ASP A 145 -7.43 -6.16 -13.46
CA ASP A 145 -6.65 -6.46 -14.65
C ASP A 145 -5.91 -5.19 -15.09
N LEU A 146 -4.72 -5.33 -15.67
CA LEU A 146 -3.86 -4.23 -16.13
C LEU A 146 -3.77 -4.14 -17.67
#